data_AF-L8EXW7-F1
#
_entry.id   AF-L8EXW7-F1
#
_cell.length_a   1.000
_cell.length_b   1.000
_cell.length_c   1.000
_cell.angle_alpha   90.00
_cell.angle_beta   90.00
_cell.angle_gamma   90.00
#
_symmetry.space_group_name_H-M   'P 1'
#
loop_
_entity.id
_entity.type
_entity.pdbx_description
1 polymer ?
#
loop_
_entity_poly.entity_id
_entity_poly.type
_entity_poly.pdbx_seq_one_letter_code
_entity_poly.pdbx_strand_id
1 'polypeptide(L)'
;MNHHSNRPLAPLPINVRPRLGETTIHYVQRLARANHLKPSYLLSILTMPSNTKTGRVKLDRLATLSGRTTDVLKNTLADTAPARPTRVYIHTKATIRIEQTASSKARSHGFNIVGQIKEDARRNKGTLRQIADKWGLPRWLIRRILSPHFPERTSARSTLSERLYSQLVGYHEQGKTAYQAWHDLFDNQDTWVPVSSLQQRFRLLDLERRTARMDQ
;
A
#
# COMPACT_ATOMS: atom_id res chain seq x y z
N MET A 1 -17.84 -12.16 -32.42
CA MET A 1 -17.89 -12.69 -31.04
C MET A 1 -16.48 -13.10 -30.65
N ASN A 2 -15.74 -12.25 -29.93
CA ASN A 2 -14.32 -12.48 -29.67
C ASN A 2 -14.14 -13.13 -28.29
N HIS A 3 -13.96 -14.45 -28.29
CA HIS A 3 -13.53 -15.22 -27.13
C HIS A 3 -12.08 -14.86 -26.77
N HIS A 4 -11.90 -13.81 -25.97
CA HIS A 4 -10.64 -13.54 -25.27
C HIS A 4 -10.55 -14.53 -24.10
N SER A 5 -10.17 -15.75 -24.45
CA SER A 5 -9.55 -16.78 -23.63
C SER A 5 -9.42 -16.43 -22.14
N ASN A 6 -10.38 -16.92 -21.36
CA ASN A 6 -10.30 -17.09 -19.91
C ASN A 6 -9.25 -18.17 -19.60
N ARG A 7 -7.99 -17.93 -19.98
CA ARG A 7 -6.89 -18.87 -19.71
C ARG A 7 -6.75 -18.92 -18.18
N PRO A 8 -6.82 -20.10 -17.56
CA PRO A 8 -6.63 -20.21 -16.13
C PRO A 8 -5.25 -19.65 -15.80
N LEU A 9 -5.21 -18.65 -14.90
CA LEU A 9 -3.96 -18.13 -14.39
C LEU A 9 -3.25 -19.29 -13.70
N ALA A 10 -1.99 -19.54 -14.07
CA ALA A 10 -1.15 -20.51 -13.38
C ALA A 10 -0.40 -19.79 -12.24
N PRO A 11 -0.10 -20.48 -11.13
CA PRO A 11 0.75 -19.92 -10.09
C PRO A 11 2.12 -19.56 -10.67
N LEU A 12 2.67 -18.45 -10.18
CA LEU A 12 4.02 -18.04 -10.56
C LEU A 12 5.06 -19.04 -10.02
N PRO A 13 6.21 -19.21 -10.70
CA PRO A 13 7.25 -20.15 -10.28
C PRO A 13 7.75 -19.94 -8.86
N ILE A 14 7.91 -18.67 -8.45
CA ILE A 14 8.40 -18.30 -7.12
C ILE A 14 7.25 -17.74 -6.30
N ASN A 15 6.84 -18.51 -5.29
CA ASN A 15 5.77 -18.15 -4.38
C ASN A 15 6.31 -17.38 -3.17
N VAL A 16 6.00 -16.08 -3.11
CA VAL A 16 6.40 -15.22 -1.99
C VAL A 16 5.38 -15.31 -0.86
N ARG A 17 5.84 -15.40 0.40
CA ARG A 17 4.94 -15.32 1.56
C ARG A 17 4.49 -13.87 1.81
N PRO A 18 3.18 -13.59 1.95
CA PRO A 18 2.70 -12.26 2.32
C PRO A 18 3.12 -11.93 3.75
N ARG A 19 3.48 -10.66 3.98
CA ARG A 19 3.82 -10.15 5.31
C ARG A 19 2.59 -9.57 5.98
N LEU A 20 2.52 -9.69 7.31
CA LEU A 20 1.41 -9.14 8.08
C LEU A 20 1.48 -7.61 8.06
N GLY A 21 0.37 -6.96 7.69
CA GLY A 21 0.29 -5.50 7.58
C GLY A 21 0.86 -4.94 6.26
N GLU A 22 1.30 -5.81 5.35
CA GLU A 22 1.70 -5.45 4.00
C GLU A 22 0.49 -5.00 3.18
N THR A 23 0.65 -3.99 2.33
CA THR A 23 -0.43 -3.60 1.39
C THR A 23 -0.44 -4.55 0.20
N THR A 24 -1.59 -4.69 -0.45
CA THR A 24 -1.74 -5.51 -1.65
C THR A 24 -0.71 -5.12 -2.71
N ILE A 25 -0.45 -3.82 -2.87
CA ILE A 25 0.51 -3.31 -3.84
C ILE A 25 1.97 -3.69 -3.52
N HIS A 26 2.42 -3.53 -2.26
CA HIS A 26 3.78 -3.91 -1.88
C HIS A 26 4.00 -5.43 -2.02
N TYR A 27 2.97 -6.23 -1.71
CA TYR A 27 3.00 -7.67 -1.95
C TYR A 27 3.13 -7.99 -3.44
N VAL A 28 2.40 -7.31 -4.33
CA VAL A 28 2.51 -7.45 -5.78
C VAL A 28 3.91 -7.07 -6.28
N GLN A 29 4.50 -5.97 -5.80
CA GLN A 29 5.87 -5.58 -6.18
C GLN A 29 6.89 -6.64 -5.78
N ARG A 30 6.80 -7.17 -4.55
CA ARG A 30 7.68 -8.25 -4.09
C ARG A 30 7.49 -9.53 -4.88
N LEU A 31 6.25 -9.90 -5.17
CA LEU A 31 5.93 -11.08 -5.96
C LEU A 31 6.46 -10.96 -7.40
N ALA A 32 6.30 -9.79 -8.02
CA ALA A 32 6.82 -9.52 -9.36
C ALA A 32 8.35 -9.61 -9.40
N ARG A 33 9.03 -8.92 -8.48
CA ARG A 33 10.50 -8.91 -8.39
C ARG A 33 11.08 -10.30 -8.13
N ALA A 34 10.43 -11.08 -7.26
CA ALA A 34 10.84 -12.45 -6.99
C ALA A 34 10.73 -13.35 -8.24
N ASN A 35 9.83 -13.04 -9.17
CA ASN A 35 9.65 -13.77 -10.42
C ASN A 35 10.33 -13.07 -11.62
N HIS A 36 11.21 -12.09 -11.37
CA HIS A 36 11.87 -11.29 -12.41
C HIS A 36 10.90 -10.61 -13.39
N LEU A 37 9.69 -10.28 -12.92
CA LEU A 37 8.67 -9.55 -13.67
C LEU A 37 8.70 -8.08 -13.29
N LYS A 38 8.32 -7.21 -14.24
CA LYS A 38 8.02 -5.81 -13.93
C LYS A 38 6.76 -5.74 -13.04
N PRO A 39 6.80 -5.04 -11.89
CA PRO A 39 5.62 -4.82 -11.07
C PRO A 39 4.40 -4.31 -11.84
N SER A 40 4.59 -3.34 -12.74
CA SER A 40 3.53 -2.76 -13.58
C SER A 40 2.87 -3.80 -14.48
N TYR A 41 3.66 -4.73 -15.01
CA TYR A 41 3.18 -5.85 -15.84
C TYR A 41 2.34 -6.83 -15.02
N LEU A 42 2.80 -7.23 -13.84
CA LEU A 42 2.02 -8.11 -12.97
C LEU A 42 0.72 -7.44 -12.51
N LEU A 43 0.78 -6.13 -12.20
CA LEU A 43 -0.38 -5.35 -11.82
C LEU A 43 -1.44 -5.31 -12.93
N SER A 44 -1.04 -5.12 -14.19
CA SER A 44 -1.98 -5.07 -15.32
C SER A 44 -2.73 -6.40 -15.50
N ILE A 45 -2.04 -7.53 -15.35
CA ILE A 45 -2.65 -8.88 -15.38
C ILE A 45 -3.68 -9.04 -14.24
N LEU A 46 -3.36 -8.51 -13.06
CA LEU A 46 -4.24 -8.55 -11.89
C LEU A 46 -5.48 -7.65 -12.02
N THR A 47 -5.45 -6.64 -12.89
CA THR A 47 -6.54 -5.65 -13.08
C THR A 47 -7.40 -5.86 -14.34
N MET A 48 -6.95 -6.59 -15.37
CA MET A 48 -7.64 -6.75 -16.67
C MET A 48 -8.85 -7.72 -16.68
N PRO A 49 -9.83 -7.55 -17.60
CA PRO A 49 -10.74 -6.43 -17.62
C PRO A 49 -11.78 -6.59 -16.50
N SER A 50 -11.78 -5.71 -15.51
CA SER A 50 -12.97 -5.51 -14.68
C SER A 50 -13.75 -4.31 -15.18
N ASN A 51 -15.05 -4.46 -15.39
CA ASN A 51 -16.01 -3.37 -15.63
C ASN A 51 -16.13 -2.38 -14.45
N THR A 52 -15.22 -2.45 -13.47
CA THR A 52 -15.21 -1.62 -12.28
C THR A 52 -14.17 -0.52 -12.46
N LYS A 53 -14.64 0.73 -12.44
CA LYS A 53 -13.88 1.99 -12.61
C LYS A 53 -12.71 2.20 -11.62
N THR A 54 -12.50 1.28 -10.68
CA THR A 54 -11.61 1.43 -9.53
C THR A 54 -10.19 0.85 -9.69
N GLY A 55 -9.88 0.12 -10.76
CA GLY A 55 -8.52 -0.41 -10.98
C GLY A 55 -7.97 -1.27 -9.82
N ARG A 56 -8.84 -1.86 -9.01
CA ARG A 56 -8.46 -2.63 -7.81
C ARG A 56 -7.96 -4.01 -8.21
N VAL A 57 -6.89 -4.46 -7.57
CA VAL A 57 -6.35 -5.82 -7.70
C VAL A 57 -7.43 -6.83 -7.30
N LYS A 58 -7.72 -7.78 -8.19
CA LYS A 58 -8.64 -8.89 -7.88
C LYS A 58 -7.95 -9.89 -6.95
N LEU A 59 -8.46 -10.03 -5.73
CA LEU A 59 -7.90 -10.95 -4.74
C LEU A 59 -7.87 -12.40 -5.20
N ASP A 60 -8.88 -12.84 -5.96
CA ASP A 60 -8.93 -14.22 -6.48
C ASP A 60 -7.79 -14.49 -7.46
N ARG A 61 -7.49 -13.53 -8.33
CA ARG A 61 -6.36 -13.66 -9.27
C ARG A 61 -5.02 -13.62 -8.57
N LEU A 62 -4.89 -12.76 -7.55
CA LEU A 62 -3.70 -12.69 -6.73
C LEU A 62 -3.48 -13.98 -5.95
N ALA A 63 -4.56 -14.59 -5.44
CA ALA A 63 -4.55 -15.90 -4.81
C ALA A 63 -4.02 -16.97 -5.79
N THR A 64 -4.57 -17.02 -7.01
CA THR A 64 -4.11 -17.94 -8.04
C THR A 64 -2.65 -17.73 -8.42
N LEU A 65 -2.22 -16.51 -8.74
CA LEU A 65 -0.85 -16.20 -9.15
C LEU A 65 0.18 -16.41 -8.04
N SER A 66 -0.21 -16.23 -6.78
CA SER A 66 0.71 -16.41 -5.64
C SER A 66 0.66 -17.81 -5.01
N GLY A 67 -0.18 -18.71 -5.51
CA GLY A 67 -0.39 -20.03 -4.92
C GLY A 67 -0.91 -19.97 -3.49
N ARG A 68 -1.69 -18.94 -3.13
CA ARG A 68 -2.26 -18.73 -1.78
C ARG A 68 -3.77 -18.75 -1.82
N THR A 69 -4.40 -19.06 -0.70
CA THR A 69 -5.85 -18.90 -0.56
C THR A 69 -6.21 -17.43 -0.36
N THR A 70 -7.41 -17.06 -0.80
CA THR A 70 -7.95 -15.71 -0.61
C THR A 70 -8.07 -15.34 0.86
N ASP A 71 -8.33 -16.31 1.74
CA ASP A 71 -8.40 -16.10 3.20
C ASP A 71 -7.05 -15.77 3.82
N VAL A 72 -5.97 -16.39 3.34
CA VAL A 72 -4.61 -16.01 3.79
C VAL A 72 -4.33 -14.56 3.41
N LEU A 73 -4.70 -14.15 2.19
CA LEU A 73 -4.51 -12.77 1.73
C LEU A 73 -5.35 -11.78 2.56
N LYS A 74 -6.64 -12.08 2.79
CA LYS A 74 -7.54 -11.24 3.62
C LYS A 74 -7.06 -11.04 5.04
N ASN A 75 -6.41 -12.05 5.62
CA ASN A 75 -5.93 -12.00 7.00
C ASN A 75 -4.53 -11.39 7.15
N THR A 76 -3.78 -11.24 6.04
CA THR A 76 -2.40 -10.73 6.07
C THR A 76 -2.27 -9.33 5.50
N LEU A 77 -3.01 -9.02 4.42
CA LEU A 77 -2.89 -7.78 3.69
C LEU A 77 -3.76 -6.67 4.28
N ALA A 78 -3.16 -5.51 4.52
CA ALA A 78 -3.74 -4.39 5.26
C ALA A 78 -4.98 -3.75 4.61
N ASP A 79 -5.06 -3.76 3.28
CA ASP A 79 -6.05 -3.03 2.46
C ASP A 79 -7.15 -3.93 1.86
N THR A 80 -7.17 -5.21 2.24
CA THR A 80 -8.12 -6.22 1.72
C THR A 80 -9.37 -6.38 2.55
N ALA A 81 -9.40 -5.85 3.78
CA ALA A 81 -10.60 -5.88 4.60
C ALA A 81 -11.66 -4.96 3.97
N PRO A 82 -12.90 -5.43 3.75
CA PRO A 82 -13.98 -4.52 3.39
C PRO A 82 -14.11 -3.48 4.50
N ALA A 83 -14.35 -2.22 4.13
CA ALA A 83 -14.86 -1.20 5.05
C ALA A 83 -16.26 -1.67 5.51
N ARG A 84 -16.32 -2.60 6.47
CA ARG A 84 -17.59 -3.13 6.98
C ARG A 84 -18.06 -2.27 8.15
N PRO A 85 -19.39 -2.12 8.31
CA PRO A 85 -19.97 -1.33 9.37
C PRO A 85 -19.63 -2.01 10.70
N THR A 86 -19.16 -1.20 11.64
CA THR A 86 -19.34 -1.35 13.10
C THR A 86 -19.72 -2.77 13.55
N ARG A 87 -18.83 -3.74 13.34
CA ARG A 87 -18.94 -5.00 14.07
C ARG A 87 -18.52 -4.64 15.47
N VAL A 88 -19.49 -4.60 16.39
CA VAL A 88 -19.30 -4.44 17.82
C VAL A 88 -18.23 -5.44 18.23
N TYR A 89 -16.98 -4.97 18.30
CA TYR A 89 -15.90 -5.70 18.90
C TYR A 89 -16.29 -5.76 20.37
N ILE A 90 -16.43 -6.97 20.90
CA ILE A 90 -16.51 -7.14 22.35
C ILE A 90 -15.15 -6.67 22.88
N HIS A 91 -15.10 -5.40 23.23
CA HIS A 91 -13.94 -4.78 23.83
C HIS A 91 -13.82 -5.39 25.23
N THR A 92 -12.86 -6.30 25.41
CA THR A 92 -12.47 -6.68 26.76
C THR A 92 -11.81 -5.47 27.42
N LYS A 93 -11.99 -5.28 28.74
CA LYS A 93 -11.42 -4.12 29.46
C LYS A 93 -9.90 -3.95 29.23
N ALA A 94 -9.21 -5.05 28.91
CA ALA A 94 -7.80 -5.05 28.52
C ALA A 94 -7.53 -4.37 27.16
N THR A 95 -8.37 -4.59 26.12
CA THR A 95 -8.18 -3.95 24.81
C THR A 95 -8.46 -2.45 24.88
N ILE A 96 -9.47 -2.03 25.65
CA ILE A 96 -9.75 -0.61 25.92
C ILE A 96 -8.56 0.05 26.61
N ARG A 97 -7.96 -0.59 27.63
CA ARG A 97 -6.77 -0.05 28.31
C ARG A 97 -5.56 0.09 27.40
N ILE A 98 -5.38 -0.82 26.45
CA ILE A 98 -4.27 -0.77 25.50
C ILE A 98 -4.48 0.30 24.43
N GLU A 99 -5.71 0.41 23.92
CA GLU A 99 -6.09 1.51 23.02
C GLU A 99 -5.97 2.86 23.74
N GLN A 100 -6.37 2.94 25.00
CA GLN A 100 -6.22 4.13 25.83
C GLN A 100 -4.75 4.44 26.12
N THR A 101 -3.91 3.48 26.46
CA THR A 101 -2.48 3.73 26.70
C THR A 101 -1.71 4.08 25.43
N ALA A 102 -1.99 3.43 24.31
CA ALA A 102 -1.45 3.80 23.00
C ALA A 102 -1.94 5.18 22.55
N SER A 103 -3.22 5.49 22.77
CA SER A 103 -3.80 6.82 22.46
C SER A 103 -3.31 7.91 23.41
N SER A 104 -3.10 7.62 24.69
CA SER A 104 -2.58 8.57 25.69
C SER A 104 -1.10 8.86 25.46
N LYS A 105 -0.29 7.85 25.12
CA LYS A 105 1.10 8.07 24.65
C LYS A 105 1.14 8.85 23.33
N ALA A 106 0.20 8.61 22.41
CA ALA A 106 0.10 9.39 21.17
C ALA A 106 -0.31 10.87 21.42
N ARG A 107 -1.21 11.13 22.39
CA ARG A 107 -1.64 12.49 22.78
C ARG A 107 -0.54 13.29 23.48
N SER A 108 0.30 12.63 24.29
CA SER A 108 1.43 13.26 24.97
C SER A 108 2.56 13.71 24.02
N HIS A 109 2.51 13.32 22.75
CA HIS A 109 3.63 13.51 21.83
C HIS A 109 3.22 14.02 20.43
N GLY A 110 1.93 14.20 20.13
CA GLY A 110 1.49 14.52 18.76
C GLY A 110 1.82 13.42 17.72
N PHE A 111 2.32 12.26 18.18
CA PHE A 111 2.84 11.19 17.32
C PHE A 111 1.81 10.07 17.17
N ASN A 112 1.37 9.82 15.93
CA ASN A 112 0.56 8.64 15.60
C ASN A 112 1.44 7.38 15.61
N ILE A 113 1.75 6.85 16.80
CA ILE A 113 2.59 5.65 17.01
C ILE A 113 2.05 4.45 16.23
N VAL A 114 0.73 4.27 16.19
CA VAL A 114 0.08 3.19 15.40
C VAL A 114 0.36 3.36 13.91
N GLY A 115 0.20 4.57 13.39
CA GLY A 115 0.49 4.91 12.00
C GLY A 115 1.96 4.69 11.65
N GLN A 116 2.88 5.06 12.55
CA GLN A 116 4.30 4.84 12.35
C GLN A 116 4.69 3.36 12.41
N ILE A 117 4.14 2.57 13.33
CA ILE A 117 4.37 1.11 13.38
C ILE A 117 3.89 0.45 12.08
N LYS A 118 2.72 0.85 11.58
CA LYS A 118 2.20 0.35 10.30
C LYS A 118 3.08 0.79 9.13
N GLU A 119 3.51 2.04 9.09
CA GLU A 119 4.41 2.54 8.05
C GLU A 119 5.78 1.85 8.09
N ASP A 120 6.30 1.62 9.29
CA ASP A 120 7.54 0.90 9.51
C ASP A 120 7.43 -0.57 9.10
N ALA A 121 6.29 -1.23 9.36
CA ALA A 121 6.03 -2.59 8.89
C ALA A 121 5.84 -2.66 7.36
N ARG A 122 5.34 -1.61 6.72
CA ARG A 122 5.27 -1.50 5.25
C ARG A 122 6.65 -1.32 4.64
N ARG A 123 7.49 -0.45 5.23
CA ARG A 123 8.82 -0.07 4.70
C ARG A 123 9.92 -1.07 5.05
N ASN A 124 9.93 -1.60 6.27
CA ASN A 124 10.98 -2.51 6.72
C ASN A 124 10.72 -3.94 6.26
N LYS A 125 11.79 -4.58 5.78
CA LYS A 125 11.84 -6.02 5.48
C LYS A 125 11.92 -6.90 6.74
N GLY A 126 11.77 -6.30 7.92
CA GLY A 126 11.99 -6.94 9.20
C GLY A 126 10.90 -7.94 9.58
N THR A 127 11.27 -8.95 10.37
CA THR A 127 10.32 -9.88 10.97
C THR A 127 9.48 -9.20 12.06
N LEU A 128 8.33 -9.78 12.41
CA LEU A 128 7.51 -9.33 13.53
C LEU A 128 8.31 -9.18 14.85
N ARG A 129 9.35 -10.01 15.02
CA ARG A 129 10.26 -9.94 16.16
C ARG A 129 11.11 -8.67 16.11
N GLN A 130 11.74 -8.38 14.97
CA GLN A 130 12.55 -7.16 14.81
C GLN A 130 11.72 -5.88 14.96
N ILE A 131 10.46 -5.87 14.50
CA ILE A 131 9.56 -4.74 14.70
C ILE A 131 9.20 -4.62 16.19
N ALA A 132 8.91 -5.73 16.88
CA ALA A 132 8.64 -5.73 18.32
C ALA A 132 9.83 -5.20 19.13
N ASP A 133 11.04 -5.65 18.82
CA ASP A 133 12.28 -5.25 19.50
C ASP A 133 12.57 -3.76 19.24
N LYS A 134 12.42 -3.29 17.99
CA LYS A 134 12.62 -1.88 17.61
C LYS A 134 11.67 -0.91 18.34
N TRP A 135 10.41 -1.30 18.48
CA TRP A 135 9.39 -0.46 19.10
C TRP A 135 9.24 -0.70 20.61
N GLY A 136 9.99 -1.66 21.20
CA GLY A 136 9.88 -2.04 22.60
C GLY A 136 8.50 -2.56 22.99
N LEU A 137 7.75 -3.14 22.04
CA LEU A 137 6.38 -3.61 22.24
C LEU A 137 6.30 -5.13 22.17
N PRO A 138 5.43 -5.79 22.95
CA PRO A 138 5.30 -7.23 22.91
C PRO A 138 4.75 -7.70 21.54
N ARG A 139 5.25 -8.84 21.07
CA ARG A 139 4.96 -9.39 19.73
C ARG A 139 3.46 -9.55 19.45
N TRP A 140 2.67 -9.93 20.45
CA TRP A 140 1.23 -10.11 20.29
C TRP A 140 0.52 -8.76 19.98
N LEU A 141 1.02 -7.66 20.55
CA LEU A 141 0.48 -6.32 20.34
C LEU A 141 0.84 -5.81 18.95
N ILE A 142 2.09 -5.99 18.52
CA ILE A 142 2.49 -5.70 17.13
C ILE A 142 1.65 -6.52 16.14
N ARG A 143 1.46 -7.82 16.39
CA ARG A 143 0.59 -8.68 15.55
C ARG A 143 -0.86 -8.17 15.53
N ARG A 144 -1.37 -7.65 16.65
CA ARG A 144 -2.71 -7.05 16.75
C ARG A 144 -2.78 -5.74 15.95
N ILE A 145 -1.79 -4.85 16.08
CA ILE A 145 -1.73 -3.54 15.40
C ILE A 145 -1.62 -3.69 13.88
N LEU A 146 -0.80 -4.64 13.42
CA LEU A 146 -0.59 -4.92 11.99
C LEU A 146 -1.71 -5.76 11.37
N SER A 147 -2.65 -6.27 12.17
CA SER A 147 -3.81 -6.98 11.65
C SER A 147 -4.69 -6.02 10.84
N PRO A 148 -5.22 -6.43 9.67
CA PRO A 148 -6.16 -5.61 8.90
C PRO A 148 -7.44 -5.26 9.66
N HIS A 149 -7.71 -5.94 10.79
CA HIS A 149 -8.86 -5.72 11.65
C HIS A 149 -8.62 -4.69 12.77
N PHE A 150 -7.44 -4.07 12.84
CA PHE A 150 -7.14 -3.08 13.86
C PHE A 150 -7.85 -1.75 13.55
N PRO A 151 -8.57 -1.13 14.51
CA PRO A 151 -9.30 0.11 14.28
C PRO A 151 -8.31 1.23 13.91
N GLU A 152 -8.40 1.70 12.67
CA GLU A 152 -7.56 2.78 12.17
C GLU A 152 -8.34 4.09 12.26
N ARG A 153 -7.89 5.00 13.12
CA ARG A 153 -8.28 6.40 13.00
C ARG A 153 -7.60 6.92 11.75
N THR A 154 -8.36 7.09 10.68
CA THR A 154 -7.94 7.70 9.42
C THR A 154 -7.30 9.05 9.73
N SER A 155 -5.97 9.08 9.83
CA SER A 155 -5.23 10.33 9.83
C SER A 155 -5.32 10.84 8.39
N ALA A 156 -5.99 11.98 8.26
CA ALA A 156 -6.26 12.65 7.01
C ALA A 156 -4.96 12.90 6.23
N ARG A 157 -5.04 12.71 4.90
CA ARG A 157 -4.09 13.16 3.86
C ARG A 157 -2.62 13.00 4.22
N SER A 158 -2.00 11.89 3.80
CA SER A 158 -0.55 11.86 3.65
C SER A 158 -0.16 12.93 2.62
N THR A 159 0.42 14.03 3.09
CA THR A 159 1.23 14.90 2.25
C THR A 159 2.30 14.03 1.57
N LEU A 160 2.50 14.21 0.26
CA LEU A 160 3.56 13.51 -0.45
C LEU A 160 4.88 13.83 0.28
N SER A 161 5.66 12.81 0.63
CA SER A 161 6.93 13.04 1.33
C SER A 161 7.80 13.99 0.51
N GLU A 162 8.52 14.89 1.18
CA GLU A 162 9.41 15.88 0.54
C GLU A 162 10.32 15.26 -0.53
N ARG A 163 10.91 14.10 -0.21
CA ARG A 163 11.74 13.33 -1.15
C ARG A 163 11.01 12.94 -2.44
N LEU A 164 9.77 12.47 -2.31
CA LEU A 164 8.95 12.09 -3.45
C LEU A 164 8.57 13.31 -4.28
N TYR A 165 8.31 14.43 -3.61
CA TYR A 165 8.04 15.69 -4.28
C TYR A 165 9.24 16.14 -5.15
N SER A 166 10.45 16.16 -4.58
CA SER A 166 11.67 16.50 -5.34
C SER A 166 11.90 15.58 -6.54
N GLN A 167 11.61 14.28 -6.41
CA GLN A 167 11.71 13.33 -7.51
C GLN A 167 10.70 13.62 -8.64
N LEU A 168 9.46 13.99 -8.29
CA LEU A 168 8.44 14.33 -9.28
C LEU A 168 8.80 15.60 -10.05
N VAL A 169 9.36 16.60 -9.38
CA VAL A 169 9.88 17.81 -10.03
C VAL A 169 10.98 17.46 -11.03
N GLY A 170 11.95 16.62 -10.63
CA GLY A 170 13.00 16.15 -11.54
C GLY A 170 12.46 15.38 -12.77
N TYR A 171 11.44 14.52 -12.59
CA TYR A 171 10.81 13.85 -13.73
C TYR A 171 10.06 14.82 -14.66
N HIS A 172 9.43 15.84 -14.09
CA HIS A 172 8.74 16.88 -14.84
C HIS A 172 9.72 17.77 -15.62
N GLU A 173 10.87 18.10 -15.05
CA GLU A 173 11.96 18.82 -15.73
C GLU A 173 12.58 18.02 -16.88
N GLN A 174 12.67 16.70 -16.74
CA GLN A 174 13.11 15.79 -17.81
C GLN A 174 12.05 15.59 -18.92
N GLY A 175 10.88 16.24 -18.82
CA GLY A 175 9.81 16.11 -19.81
C GLY A 175 9.09 14.76 -19.80
N LYS A 176 9.24 13.95 -18.74
CA LYS A 176 8.53 12.68 -18.63
C LYS A 176 7.04 12.91 -18.43
N THR A 177 6.21 12.03 -18.98
CA THR A 177 4.77 12.03 -18.70
C THR A 177 4.50 11.46 -17.30
N ALA A 178 3.36 11.82 -16.70
CA ALA A 178 2.93 11.25 -15.41
C ALA A 178 2.86 9.71 -15.44
N TYR A 179 2.57 9.11 -16.60
CA TYR A 179 2.53 7.66 -16.78
C TYR A 179 3.93 7.03 -16.81
N GLN A 180 4.89 7.67 -17.48
CA GLN A 180 6.29 7.24 -17.46
C GLN A 180 6.90 7.39 -16.06
N ALA A 181 6.64 8.52 -15.38
CA ALA A 181 7.06 8.72 -14.00
C ALA A 181 6.46 7.67 -13.06
N TRP A 182 5.19 7.29 -13.28
CA TRP A 182 4.57 6.21 -12.52
C TRP A 182 5.26 4.86 -12.75
N HIS A 183 5.56 4.50 -14.00
CA HIS A 183 6.30 3.27 -14.31
C HIS A 183 7.67 3.25 -13.62
N ASP A 184 8.42 4.36 -13.70
CA ASP A 184 9.73 4.44 -13.06
C ASP A 184 9.65 4.34 -11.53
N LEU A 185 8.67 5.00 -10.90
CA LEU A 185 8.44 4.91 -9.46
C LEU A 185 7.99 3.51 -9.05
N PHE A 186 7.15 2.87 -9.85
CA PHE A 186 6.53 1.60 -9.48
C PHE A 186 7.41 0.38 -9.76
N ASP A 187 8.12 0.40 -10.89
CA ASP A 187 8.97 -0.71 -11.33
C ASP A 187 10.34 -0.65 -10.65
N ASN A 188 10.95 0.55 -10.58
CA ASN A 188 12.32 0.71 -10.09
C ASN A 188 12.39 1.12 -8.61
N GLN A 189 11.34 1.71 -8.05
CA GLN A 189 11.32 2.14 -6.64
C GLN A 189 10.27 1.36 -5.85
N ASP A 190 10.46 1.23 -4.54
CA ASP A 190 9.47 0.63 -3.62
C ASP A 190 8.36 1.64 -3.25
N THR A 191 8.03 2.55 -4.17
CA THR A 191 7.12 3.67 -3.89
C THR A 191 5.85 3.54 -4.71
N TRP A 192 4.74 3.32 -4.01
CA TRP A 192 3.42 3.32 -4.62
C TRP A 192 2.77 4.71 -4.56
N VAL A 193 2.44 5.26 -5.72
CA VAL A 193 1.56 6.42 -5.85
C VAL A 193 0.49 6.10 -6.89
N PRO A 194 -0.80 6.36 -6.62
CA PRO A 194 -1.84 6.23 -7.64
C PRO A 194 -1.54 7.11 -8.87
N VAL A 195 -1.74 6.59 -10.08
CA VAL A 195 -1.53 7.33 -11.34
C VAL A 195 -2.34 8.63 -11.35
N SER A 196 -3.56 8.61 -10.82
CA SER A 196 -4.43 9.80 -10.72
C SER A 196 -3.82 10.91 -9.85
N SER A 197 -3.17 10.55 -8.76
CA SER A 197 -2.46 11.51 -7.89
C SER A 197 -1.25 12.12 -8.60
N LEU A 198 -0.52 11.33 -9.41
CA LEU A 198 0.57 11.85 -10.23
C LEU A 198 0.08 12.77 -11.35
N GLN A 199 -0.98 12.37 -12.06
CA GLN A 199 -1.61 13.20 -13.09
C GLN A 199 -2.06 14.54 -12.51
N GLN A 200 -2.70 14.53 -11.34
CA GLN A 200 -3.10 15.75 -10.65
C GLN A 200 -1.88 16.61 -10.29
N ARG A 201 -0.76 16.01 -9.83
CA ARG A 201 0.42 16.78 -9.46
C ARG A 201 1.14 17.39 -10.66
N PHE A 202 1.26 16.66 -11.76
CA PHE A 202 1.85 17.18 -13.00
C PHE A 202 1.04 18.36 -13.52
N ARG A 203 -0.30 18.28 -13.52
CA ARG A 203 -1.16 19.41 -13.87
C ARG A 203 -0.94 20.66 -12.99
N LEU A 204 -0.67 20.47 -11.70
CA LEU A 204 -0.35 21.59 -10.80
C LEU A 204 1.01 22.22 -11.13
N LEU A 205 2.04 21.40 -11.40
CA LEU A 205 3.36 21.90 -11.81
C LEU A 205 3.30 22.65 -13.15
N ASP A 206 2.48 22.18 -14.09
CA ASP A 206 2.23 22.88 -15.36
C ASP A 206 1.57 24.25 -15.13
N LEU A 207 0.64 24.34 -14.17
CA LEU A 207 -0.05 25.59 -13.83
C LEU A 207 0.89 26.59 -13.13
N GLU A 208 1.72 26.11 -12.21
CA GLU A 208 2.76 26.91 -11.53
C GLU A 208 3.78 27.47 -12.52
N ARG A 209 4.20 26.70 -13.54
CA ARG A 209 5.08 27.21 -14.61
C ARG A 209 4.43 28.26 -15.49
N ARG A 210 3.12 28.15 -15.75
CA ARG A 210 2.39 29.11 -16.58
C ARG A 210 2.22 30.44 -15.87
N THR A 211 1.89 30.42 -14.59
CA THR A 211 1.75 31.63 -13.77
C THR A 211 3.08 32.37 -13.62
N ALA A 212 4.17 31.65 -13.31
CA ALA A 212 5.51 32.25 -13.23
C ALA A 212 6.02 32.90 -14.52
N ARG A 213 5.49 32.51 -15.69
CA ARG A 213 5.82 33.12 -17.00
C ARG A 213 4.94 34.32 -17.36
N MET A 214 3.81 34.52 -16.68
CA MET A 214 2.94 35.68 -16.90
C MET A 214 3.30 36.86 -16.00
N ASP A 215 4.06 36.61 -14.93
CA ASP A 215 4.57 37.62 -13.99
C ASP A 215 5.97 38.16 -14.40
N GLN A 216 6.48 37.77 -15.56
CA GLN A 216 7.75 38.25 -16.17
C GLN A 216 7.45 39.06 -17.44
#